data_AF-A0A6A8GJ71-F1
#
_entry.id   AF-A0A6A8GJ71-F1
#
_cell.length_a   1.000
_cell.length_b   1.000
_cell.length_c   1.000
_cell.angle_alpha   90.00
_cell.angle_beta   90.00
_cell.angle_gamma   90.00
#
_symmetry.space_group_name_H-M   'P 1'
#
loop_
_entity.id
_entity.type
_entity.pdbx_description
1 polymer ?
#
loop_
_entity_poly.entity_id
_entity_poly.type
_entity_poly.pdbx_seq_one_letter_code
_entity_poly.pdbx_strand_id
1 'polypeptide(L)'
;MADVTLPSRDAGEGRGQLFLITALAIAVLLVSLALILNTAIYTENIATRTTDTQLDEATSAQRVAVDTGGVILDAENRRGGSPSDIESRFETTLANWSSSAATLEATNGFTTNVSYTGTNTTGLRVHQDDASRDFTDNSSKVEWVVIEDGRVRGIRFNVSRTSLDSTPSDAFRLEIDNNDGGTNDDVRVTMHDDGTNVVVTVENETGVVGSCAVEPTNDGSLVVDVSDATVGTQYCPPLETAHDEVDGEIDLEFDNADNATGTYELYATNDDTNLFDLFDGDEYATVGSGYWPVQQDAIYDANVTFVFQSSGTTVKKEIRIAPGEL
;
A
#
# COMPACT_ATOMS: atom_id res chain seq x y z
N MET A 1 -69.70 79.77 -43.63
CA MET A 1 -69.08 79.17 -44.83
C MET A 1 -67.60 79.44 -44.79
N ALA A 2 -66.79 78.41 -44.55
CA ALA A 2 -65.45 78.19 -45.10
C ALA A 2 -64.97 76.84 -44.55
N ASP A 3 -65.13 75.82 -45.40
CA ASP A 3 -64.44 74.54 -45.34
C ASP A 3 -62.95 74.79 -45.60
N VAL A 4 -62.09 74.26 -44.73
CA VAL A 4 -60.68 74.03 -45.04
C VAL A 4 -60.29 72.69 -44.44
N THR A 5 -60.53 71.65 -45.23
CA THR A 5 -59.88 70.35 -45.13
C THR A 5 -58.38 70.52 -45.45
N LEU A 6 -57.51 70.07 -44.55
CA LEU A 6 -56.09 69.83 -44.83
C LEU A 6 -55.70 68.40 -44.44
N PRO A 7 -54.75 67.79 -45.16
CA PRO A 7 -54.70 66.36 -45.37
C PRO A 7 -54.01 65.61 -44.24
N SER A 8 -54.51 64.39 -44.03
CA SER A 8 -53.86 63.29 -43.33
C SER A 8 -52.40 63.12 -43.76
N ARG A 9 -51.48 63.33 -42.81
CA ARG A 9 -50.11 62.85 -42.90
C ARG A 9 -49.94 61.61 -42.00
N ASP A 10 -49.44 60.56 -42.66
CA ASP A 10 -48.63 59.49 -42.09
C ASP A 10 -49.30 58.39 -41.25
N ALA A 11 -50.15 57.58 -41.92
CA ALA A 11 -50.46 56.21 -41.50
C ALA A 11 -49.30 55.23 -41.81
N GLY A 12 -48.06 55.60 -41.44
CA GLY A 12 -46.83 54.83 -41.69
C GLY A 12 -45.92 54.65 -40.46
N GLU A 13 -46.02 55.51 -39.44
CA GLU A 13 -45.08 55.51 -38.31
C GLU A 13 -45.34 54.43 -37.24
N GLY A 14 -46.56 53.89 -37.15
CA GLY A 14 -46.91 52.89 -36.12
C GLY A 14 -46.35 51.48 -36.35
N ARG A 15 -46.01 51.09 -37.58
CA ARG A 15 -45.53 49.73 -37.91
C ARG A 15 -44.02 49.57 -37.75
N GLY A 16 -43.24 50.59 -38.11
CA GLY A 16 -41.78 50.59 -37.93
C GLY A 16 -41.39 50.63 -36.44
N GLN A 17 -42.15 51.38 -35.63
CA GLN A 17 -41.93 51.47 -34.19
C GLN A 17 -42.26 50.15 -33.48
N LEU A 18 -43.29 49.42 -33.93
CA LEU A 18 -43.66 48.12 -33.37
C LEU A 18 -42.60 47.04 -33.67
N PHE A 19 -41.96 47.10 -34.84
CA PHE A 19 -40.80 46.26 -35.19
C PHE A 19 -39.57 46.56 -34.33
N LEU A 20 -39.31 47.84 -34.03
CA LEU A 20 -38.19 48.26 -33.19
C LEU A 20 -38.36 47.80 -31.74
N ILE A 21 -39.58 47.88 -31.22
CA ILE A 21 -39.91 47.42 -29.86
C ILE A 21 -39.80 45.89 -29.77
N THR A 22 -40.27 45.15 -30.77
CA THR A 22 -40.13 43.68 -30.79
C THR A 22 -38.68 43.24 -30.96
N ALA A 23 -37.91 43.89 -31.84
CA ALA A 23 -36.49 43.60 -32.01
C ALA A 23 -35.69 43.89 -30.73
N LEU A 24 -35.99 44.98 -30.02
CA LEU A 24 -35.38 45.30 -28.73
C LEU A 24 -35.78 44.29 -27.65
N ALA A 25 -37.06 43.90 -27.58
CA ALA A 25 -37.52 42.90 -26.63
C ALA A 25 -36.84 41.54 -26.85
N ILE A 26 -36.69 41.11 -28.11
CA ILE A 26 -35.97 39.88 -28.47
C ILE A 26 -34.49 40.02 -28.09
N ALA A 27 -33.84 41.16 -28.39
CA ALA A 27 -32.44 41.39 -28.03
C ALA A 27 -32.22 41.31 -26.52
N VAL A 28 -33.10 41.91 -25.70
CA VAL A 28 -33.03 41.84 -24.24
C VAL A 28 -33.22 40.40 -23.76
N LEU A 29 -34.19 39.66 -24.31
CA LEU A 29 -34.39 38.24 -23.96
C LEU A 29 -33.17 37.38 -24.30
N LEU A 30 -32.53 37.61 -25.44
CA LEU A 30 -31.31 36.90 -25.83
C LEU A 30 -30.13 37.21 -24.91
N VAL A 31 -29.97 38.48 -24.49
CA VAL A 31 -28.94 38.88 -23.52
C VAL A 31 -29.23 38.27 -22.15
N SER A 32 -30.48 38.31 -21.68
CA SER A 32 -30.88 37.66 -20.43
C SER A 32 -30.65 36.15 -20.48
N LEU A 33 -30.99 35.50 -21.60
CA LEU A 33 -30.75 34.07 -21.80
C LEU A 33 -29.25 33.77 -21.80
N ALA A 34 -28.43 34.57 -22.48
CA ALA A 34 -26.98 34.40 -22.47
C ALA A 34 -26.37 34.58 -21.08
N LEU A 35 -26.85 35.55 -20.30
CA LEU A 35 -26.42 35.74 -18.91
C LEU A 35 -26.82 34.56 -18.03
N ILE A 36 -28.05 34.05 -18.16
CA ILE A 36 -28.51 32.87 -17.41
C ILE A 36 -27.70 31.64 -17.81
N LEU A 37 -27.44 31.44 -19.11
CA LEU A 37 -26.66 30.30 -19.60
C LEU A 37 -25.21 30.36 -19.08
N ASN A 38 -24.58 31.54 -19.14
CA ASN A 38 -23.23 31.73 -18.61
C ASN A 38 -23.16 31.54 -17.08
N THR A 39 -24.22 31.93 -16.36
CA THR A 39 -24.30 31.74 -14.90
C THR A 39 -24.57 30.27 -14.53
N ALA A 40 -25.42 29.58 -15.29
CA ALA A 40 -25.70 28.16 -15.12
C ALA A 40 -24.44 27.32 -15.40
N ILE A 41 -23.74 27.58 -16.50
CA ILE A 41 -22.47 26.93 -16.83
C ILE A 41 -21.42 27.19 -15.74
N TYR A 42 -21.35 28.42 -15.21
CA TYR A 42 -20.41 28.74 -14.14
C TYR A 42 -20.73 28.00 -12.82
N THR A 43 -22.02 27.88 -12.48
CA THR A 43 -22.47 27.19 -11.27
C THR A 43 -22.28 25.68 -11.38
N GLU A 44 -22.62 25.11 -12.53
CA GLU A 44 -22.47 23.68 -12.81
C GLU A 44 -20.99 23.26 -12.83
N ASN A 45 -20.12 24.09 -13.41
CA ASN A 45 -18.67 23.87 -13.45
C ASN A 45 -18.01 23.99 -12.06
N ILE A 46 -18.54 24.83 -11.16
CA ILE A 46 -18.06 24.88 -9.77
C ILE A 46 -18.49 23.62 -8.99
N ALA A 47 -19.73 23.18 -9.13
CA ALA A 47 -20.25 22.04 -8.39
C ALA A 47 -19.55 20.72 -8.76
N THR A 48 -19.30 20.48 -10.05
CA THR A 48 -18.59 19.27 -10.51
C THR A 48 -17.12 19.29 -10.10
N ARG A 49 -16.40 20.39 -10.34
CA ARG A 49 -14.99 20.51 -9.93
C ARG A 49 -14.78 20.33 -8.42
N THR A 50 -15.69 20.85 -7.60
CA THR A 50 -15.60 20.72 -6.14
C THR A 50 -15.85 19.27 -5.69
N THR A 51 -16.69 18.53 -6.41
CA THR A 51 -16.96 17.12 -6.11
C THR A 51 -15.77 16.24 -6.51
N ASP A 52 -15.18 16.49 -7.67
CA ASP A 52 -14.00 15.77 -8.15
C ASP A 52 -12.80 15.97 -7.21
N THR A 53 -12.54 17.21 -6.77
CA THR A 53 -11.44 17.48 -5.81
C THR A 53 -11.63 16.83 -4.45
N GLN A 54 -12.88 16.74 -3.96
CA GLN A 54 -13.17 16.10 -2.67
C GLN A 54 -13.00 14.58 -2.72
N LEU A 55 -13.25 13.96 -3.87
CA LEU A 55 -13.01 12.52 -4.07
C LEU A 55 -11.51 12.20 -4.15
N ASP A 56 -10.73 13.08 -4.77
CA ASP A 56 -9.26 12.98 -4.76
C ASP A 56 -8.70 13.12 -3.34
N GLU A 57 -9.19 14.09 -2.56
CA GLU A 57 -8.84 14.26 -1.14
C GLU A 57 -9.19 13.02 -0.32
N ALA A 58 -10.40 12.47 -0.50
CA ALA A 58 -10.82 11.26 0.21
C ALA A 58 -9.92 10.05 -0.13
N THR A 59 -9.51 9.92 -1.39
CA THR A 59 -8.62 8.84 -1.84
C THR A 59 -7.20 9.03 -1.30
N SER A 60 -6.68 10.26 -1.31
CA SER A 60 -5.37 10.57 -0.72
C SER A 60 -5.36 10.29 0.79
N ALA A 61 -6.40 10.73 1.51
CA ALA A 61 -6.55 10.49 2.94
C ALA A 61 -6.71 8.99 3.25
N GLN A 62 -7.42 8.25 2.39
CA GLN A 62 -7.52 6.79 2.49
C GLN A 62 -6.15 6.12 2.37
N ARG A 63 -5.30 6.53 1.41
CA ARG A 63 -3.95 5.98 1.25
C ARG A 63 -3.08 6.24 2.47
N VAL A 64 -3.12 7.46 3.02
CA VAL A 64 -2.39 7.80 4.25
C VAL A 64 -2.87 6.96 5.43
N ALA A 65 -4.17 6.67 5.52
CA ALA A 65 -4.72 5.78 6.56
C ALA A 65 -4.25 4.33 6.42
N VAL A 66 -4.16 3.81 5.19
CA VAL A 66 -3.61 2.47 4.91
C VAL A 66 -2.13 2.41 5.30
N ASP A 67 -1.32 3.33 4.78
CA ASP A 67 0.12 3.40 5.03
C ASP A 67 0.43 3.56 6.53
N THR A 68 -0.22 4.52 7.18
CA THR A 68 -0.01 4.74 8.62
C THR A 68 -0.53 3.57 9.46
N GLY A 69 -1.66 2.97 9.06
CA GLY A 69 -2.19 1.77 9.70
C GLY A 69 -1.18 0.61 9.62
N GLY A 70 -0.56 0.42 8.45
CA GLY A 70 0.48 -0.58 8.24
C GLY A 70 1.70 -0.35 9.12
N VAL A 71 2.22 0.89 9.15
CA VAL A 71 3.35 1.28 10.01
C VAL A 71 3.06 1.04 11.50
N ILE A 72 1.85 1.38 11.96
CA ILE A 72 1.43 1.14 13.34
C ILE A 72 1.35 -0.37 13.61
N LEU A 73 0.73 -1.15 12.73
CA LEU A 73 0.58 -2.59 12.91
C LEU A 73 1.94 -3.30 13.00
N ASP A 74 2.86 -2.99 12.09
CA ASP A 74 4.21 -3.56 12.11
C ASP A 74 4.98 -3.15 13.37
N ALA A 75 4.86 -1.89 13.81
CA ALA A 75 5.50 -1.44 15.04
C ALA A 75 4.97 -2.19 16.27
N GLU A 76 3.67 -2.42 16.36
CA GLU A 76 3.06 -3.15 17.47
C GLU A 76 3.37 -4.65 17.43
N ASN A 77 3.48 -5.24 16.24
CA ASN A 77 3.95 -6.61 16.03
C ASN A 77 5.42 -6.79 16.44
N ARG A 78 6.32 -5.88 16.04
CA ARG A 78 7.74 -5.90 16.44
C ARG A 78 7.93 -5.77 17.95
N ARG A 79 7.01 -5.06 18.62
CA ARG A 79 6.99 -4.96 20.09
C ARG A 79 6.68 -6.29 20.79
N GLY A 80 6.01 -7.22 20.10
CA GLY A 80 5.67 -8.55 20.61
C GLY A 80 4.62 -8.56 21.73
N GLY A 81 4.38 -9.74 22.29
CA GLY A 81 3.33 -9.97 23.29
C GLY A 81 2.23 -10.87 22.74
N SER A 82 1.18 -11.12 23.53
CA SER A 82 0.06 -11.94 23.06
C SER A 82 -0.75 -11.23 21.97
N PRO A 83 -1.52 -11.95 21.12
CA PRO A 83 -2.32 -11.33 20.07
C PRO A 83 -3.27 -10.25 20.59
N SER A 84 -3.87 -10.45 21.77
CA SER A 84 -4.77 -9.47 22.39
C SER A 84 -4.04 -8.23 22.90
N ASP A 85 -2.79 -8.36 23.37
CA ASP A 85 -1.97 -7.21 23.75
C ASP A 85 -1.57 -6.39 22.52
N ILE A 86 -1.25 -7.05 21.40
CA ILE A 86 -0.92 -6.38 20.13
C ILE A 86 -2.15 -5.65 19.60
N GLU A 87 -3.30 -6.32 19.56
CA GLU A 87 -4.58 -5.76 19.12
C GLU A 87 -4.96 -4.51 19.93
N SER A 88 -4.88 -4.58 21.26
CA SER A 88 -5.23 -3.46 22.13
C SER A 88 -4.33 -2.25 21.92
N ARG A 89 -3.03 -2.47 21.70
CA ARG A 89 -2.09 -1.39 21.38
C ARG A 89 -2.32 -0.82 19.99
N PHE A 90 -2.56 -1.67 18.99
CA PHE A 90 -2.91 -1.25 17.64
C PHE A 90 -4.16 -0.34 17.65
N GLU A 91 -5.25 -0.78 18.29
CA GLU A 91 -6.47 0.00 18.44
C GLU A 91 -6.19 1.37 19.10
N THR A 92 -5.46 1.37 20.21
CA THR A 92 -5.14 2.58 20.97
C THR A 92 -4.28 3.55 20.17
N THR A 93 -3.21 3.06 19.54
CA THR A 93 -2.28 3.88 18.75
C THR A 93 -2.97 4.42 17.50
N LEU A 94 -3.77 3.61 16.80
CA LEU A 94 -4.55 4.03 15.65
C LEU A 94 -5.59 5.11 16.00
N ALA A 95 -6.30 4.95 17.12
CA ALA A 95 -7.29 5.93 17.59
C ALA A 95 -6.62 7.28 17.94
N ASN A 96 -5.45 7.24 18.59
CA ASN A 96 -4.67 8.44 18.92
C ASN A 96 -4.18 9.17 17.67
N TRP A 97 -3.67 8.42 16.69
CA TRP A 97 -3.27 8.97 15.40
C TRP A 97 -4.48 9.57 14.67
N SER A 98 -5.59 8.85 14.56
CA SER A 98 -6.80 9.32 13.87
C SER A 98 -7.35 10.61 14.47
N SER A 99 -7.38 10.73 15.81
CA SER A 99 -7.80 11.96 16.50
C SER A 99 -6.88 13.15 16.19
N SER A 100 -5.57 12.89 16.12
CA SER A 100 -4.56 13.92 15.80
C SER A 100 -4.66 14.34 14.32
N ALA A 101 -4.83 13.38 13.41
CA ALA A 101 -5.03 13.62 11.98
C ALA A 101 -6.31 14.43 11.72
N ALA A 102 -7.44 14.04 12.32
CA ALA A 102 -8.72 14.74 12.21
C ALA A 102 -8.61 16.22 12.61
N THR A 103 -7.84 16.53 13.66
CA THR A 103 -7.62 17.91 14.12
C THR A 103 -6.84 18.74 13.09
N LEU A 104 -5.83 18.14 12.45
CA LEU A 104 -5.05 18.80 11.40
C LEU A 104 -5.89 18.98 10.13
N GLU A 105 -6.60 17.96 9.70
CA GLU A 105 -7.43 17.95 8.49
C GLU A 105 -8.60 18.92 8.57
N ALA A 106 -9.15 19.14 9.77
CA ALA A 106 -10.20 20.14 9.99
C ALA A 106 -9.78 21.55 9.52
N THR A 107 -8.48 21.86 9.53
CA THR A 107 -7.95 23.13 9.00
C THR A 107 -8.03 23.21 7.47
N ASN A 108 -8.12 22.06 6.79
CA ASN A 108 -8.26 21.92 5.34
C ASN A 108 -9.73 21.76 4.90
N GLY A 109 -10.70 21.80 5.83
CA GLY A 109 -12.13 21.78 5.51
C GLY A 109 -12.76 20.39 5.37
N PHE A 110 -12.04 19.34 5.77
CA PHE A 110 -12.57 17.97 5.90
C PHE A 110 -12.09 17.33 7.21
N THR A 111 -12.64 16.18 7.56
CA THR A 111 -12.15 15.36 8.68
C THR A 111 -12.14 13.91 8.26
N THR A 112 -11.16 13.17 8.74
CA THR A 112 -11.18 11.71 8.71
C THR A 112 -11.44 11.13 10.09
N ASN A 113 -11.92 9.90 10.12
CA ASN A 113 -11.96 9.06 11.30
C ASN A 113 -11.58 7.64 10.86
N VAL A 114 -10.62 7.06 11.57
CA VAL A 114 -10.15 5.69 11.34
C VAL A 114 -10.28 4.95 12.66
N SER A 115 -11.06 3.87 12.65
CA SER A 115 -11.32 3.06 13.83
C SER A 115 -11.17 1.59 13.49
N TYR A 116 -10.44 0.86 14.32
CA TYR A 116 -10.34 -0.59 14.22
C TYR A 116 -11.71 -1.25 14.43
N THR A 117 -12.02 -2.30 13.65
CA THR A 117 -13.34 -2.96 13.68
C THR A 117 -13.45 -4.06 14.73
N GLY A 118 -12.33 -4.48 15.33
CA GLY A 118 -12.27 -5.69 16.16
C GLY A 118 -12.15 -6.97 15.34
N THR A 119 -11.81 -6.88 14.05
CA THR A 119 -11.61 -8.04 13.16
C THR A 119 -10.17 -8.03 12.65
N ASN A 120 -9.48 -9.14 12.88
CA ASN A 120 -8.11 -9.36 12.47
C ASN A 120 -7.87 -10.84 12.13
N THR A 121 -6.75 -11.09 11.47
CA THR A 121 -6.18 -12.43 11.27
C THR A 121 -4.99 -12.56 12.21
N THR A 122 -4.96 -13.61 13.03
CA THR A 122 -3.78 -13.91 13.87
C THR A 122 -2.71 -14.51 12.97
N GLY A 123 -1.45 -14.14 13.18
CA GLY A 123 -0.34 -14.73 12.47
C GLY A 123 0.90 -14.83 13.35
N LEU A 124 2.02 -15.09 12.69
CA LEU A 124 3.33 -15.16 13.30
C LEU A 124 4.25 -14.12 12.67
N ARG A 125 5.13 -13.55 13.48
CA ARG A 125 6.31 -12.84 13.00
C ARG A 125 7.50 -13.76 13.16
N VAL A 126 8.09 -14.17 12.04
CA VAL A 126 9.33 -14.91 11.98
C VAL A 126 10.46 -13.91 11.75
N HIS A 127 11.49 -13.93 12.60
CA HIS A 127 12.58 -12.97 12.48
C HIS A 127 13.90 -13.40 13.14
N GLN A 128 14.97 -12.76 12.69
CA GLN A 128 16.29 -12.76 13.31
C GLN A 128 16.78 -11.31 13.43
N ASP A 129 17.02 -10.83 14.66
CA ASP A 129 17.53 -9.46 14.87
C ASP A 129 19.05 -9.39 15.16
N ASP A 130 19.76 -10.53 15.20
CA ASP A 130 21.23 -10.55 15.33
C ASP A 130 21.91 -10.38 13.97
N ALA A 131 22.31 -9.15 13.67
CA ALA A 131 22.98 -8.78 12.42
C ALA A 131 24.32 -9.49 12.15
N SER A 132 24.90 -10.17 13.16
CA SER A 132 26.16 -10.92 13.01
C SER A 132 25.96 -12.41 12.76
N ARG A 133 24.72 -12.90 12.89
CA ARG A 133 24.36 -14.29 12.71
C ARG A 133 24.03 -14.57 11.24
N ASP A 134 24.35 -15.77 10.79
CA ASP A 134 23.92 -16.30 9.50
C ASP A 134 22.40 -16.59 9.49
N PHE A 135 21.83 -16.88 8.32
CA PHE A 135 20.39 -17.16 8.19
C PHE A 135 20.01 -18.62 8.46
N THR A 136 20.89 -19.38 9.11
CA THR A 136 20.63 -20.78 9.45
C THR A 136 19.55 -20.94 10.51
N ASP A 137 18.89 -22.10 10.53
CA ASP A 137 17.95 -22.46 11.59
C ASP A 137 18.65 -22.50 12.98
N ASN A 138 17.86 -22.69 14.03
CA ASN A 138 18.38 -22.80 15.40
C ASN A 138 19.35 -23.99 15.61
N SER A 139 19.33 -24.97 14.71
CA SER A 139 20.23 -26.14 14.68
C SER A 139 21.43 -25.99 13.72
N SER A 140 21.61 -24.82 13.10
CA SER A 140 22.64 -24.52 12.11
C SER A 140 22.52 -25.28 10.78
N LYS A 141 21.31 -25.66 10.37
CA LYS A 141 21.04 -26.13 9.00
C LYS A 141 21.11 -24.95 8.03
N VAL A 142 21.79 -25.18 6.90
CA VAL A 142 22.00 -24.17 5.84
C VAL A 142 20.91 -24.21 4.76
N GLU A 143 20.20 -25.33 4.68
CA GLU A 143 19.02 -25.58 3.86
C GLU A 143 17.88 -25.93 4.84
N TRP A 144 16.84 -25.10 4.89
CA TRP A 144 15.72 -25.31 5.80
C TRP A 144 14.46 -24.56 5.37
N VAL A 145 13.31 -25.16 5.69
CA VAL A 145 11.99 -24.61 5.37
C VAL A 145 11.58 -23.64 6.47
N VAL A 146 11.44 -22.37 6.13
CA VAL A 146 11.09 -21.30 7.06
C VAL A 146 9.60 -21.32 7.36
N ILE A 147 8.78 -21.47 6.32
CA ILE A 147 7.32 -21.57 6.42
C ILE A 147 6.85 -22.73 5.54
N GLU A 148 5.98 -23.57 6.10
CA GLU A 148 5.27 -24.65 5.41
C GLU A 148 3.80 -24.26 5.18
N ASP A 149 3.31 -24.34 3.94
CA ASP A 149 1.91 -24.19 3.53
C ASP A 149 1.21 -22.96 4.14
N GLY A 150 1.87 -21.80 4.02
CA GLY A 150 1.46 -20.57 4.70
C GLY A 150 1.33 -19.37 3.76
N ARG A 151 0.41 -18.46 4.06
CA ARG A 151 0.39 -17.13 3.47
C ARG A 151 1.46 -16.27 4.11
N VAL A 152 2.31 -15.65 3.29
CA VAL A 152 3.45 -14.86 3.77
C VAL A 152 3.37 -13.42 3.26
N ARG A 153 3.78 -12.46 4.09
CA ARG A 153 3.95 -11.06 3.71
C ARG A 153 5.12 -10.40 4.42
N GLY A 154 5.49 -9.21 3.95
CA GLY A 154 6.51 -8.37 4.58
C GLY A 154 7.90 -9.01 4.58
N ILE A 155 8.22 -9.80 3.55
CA ILE A 155 9.50 -10.51 3.46
C ILE A 155 10.61 -9.47 3.23
N ARG A 156 11.45 -9.30 4.25
CA ARG A 156 12.49 -8.29 4.25
C ARG A 156 13.77 -8.82 4.86
N PHE A 157 14.87 -8.58 4.15
CA PHE A 157 16.22 -8.88 4.59
C PHE A 157 17.03 -7.60 4.76
N ASN A 158 17.99 -7.62 5.66
CA ASN A 158 19.06 -6.64 5.77
C ASN A 158 20.38 -7.41 5.80
N VAL A 159 20.99 -7.57 4.63
CA VAL A 159 22.14 -8.44 4.42
C VAL A 159 23.45 -7.67 4.51
N SER A 160 24.47 -8.30 5.09
CA SER A 160 25.84 -7.79 5.05
C SER A 160 26.52 -8.23 3.76
N ARG A 161 26.88 -7.28 2.88
CA ARG A 161 27.48 -7.59 1.57
C ARG A 161 28.71 -8.49 1.70
N THR A 162 29.58 -8.21 2.67
CA THR A 162 30.84 -8.95 2.83
C THR A 162 30.66 -10.37 3.35
N SER A 163 29.45 -10.74 3.76
CA SER A 163 29.11 -12.12 4.11
C SER A 163 28.48 -12.91 2.96
N LEU A 164 28.05 -12.23 1.89
CA LEU A 164 27.50 -12.90 0.71
C LEU A 164 28.63 -13.55 -0.09
N ASP A 165 28.35 -14.75 -0.63
CA ASP A 165 29.30 -15.37 -1.55
C ASP A 165 29.42 -14.56 -2.85
N SER A 166 30.59 -14.61 -3.47
CA SER A 166 30.86 -13.96 -4.76
C SER A 166 30.50 -14.82 -5.97
N THR A 167 30.20 -16.10 -5.72
CA THR A 167 29.86 -17.13 -6.70
C THR A 167 28.35 -17.35 -6.66
N PRO A 168 27.60 -17.03 -7.73
CA PRO A 168 26.14 -17.17 -7.74
C PRO A 168 25.62 -18.59 -7.45
N SER A 169 26.43 -19.63 -7.70
CA SER A 169 26.06 -21.02 -7.39
C SER A 169 26.08 -21.37 -5.91
N ASP A 170 26.76 -20.57 -5.09
CA ASP A 170 26.93 -20.81 -3.66
C ASP A 170 26.26 -19.68 -2.85
N ALA A 171 25.65 -18.72 -3.54
CA ALA A 171 24.97 -17.58 -2.96
C ALA A 171 23.72 -17.97 -2.16
N PHE A 172 23.38 -17.15 -1.16
CA PHE A 172 22.14 -17.28 -0.42
C PHE A 172 20.93 -17.17 -1.37
N ARG A 173 19.94 -18.04 -1.15
CA ARG A 173 18.70 -18.11 -1.92
C ARG A 173 17.50 -18.14 -1.00
N LEU A 174 16.52 -17.32 -1.36
CA LEU A 174 15.14 -17.48 -0.97
C LEU A 174 14.42 -18.26 -2.07
N GLU A 175 13.78 -19.37 -1.72
CA GLU A 175 12.92 -20.13 -2.62
C GLU A 175 11.47 -20.00 -2.14
N ILE A 176 10.58 -19.72 -3.10
CA ILE A 176 9.14 -19.53 -2.90
C ILE A 176 8.45 -20.57 -3.77
N ASP A 177 7.81 -21.57 -3.18
CA ASP A 177 7.06 -22.62 -3.88
C ASP A 177 5.57 -22.47 -3.53
N ASN A 178 4.72 -22.37 -4.56
CA ASN A 178 3.28 -22.15 -4.41
C ASN A 178 2.47 -23.44 -4.21
N ASN A 179 3.13 -24.60 -4.10
CA ASN A 179 2.52 -25.90 -3.88
C ASN A 179 1.42 -26.30 -4.88
N ASP A 180 1.33 -25.64 -6.04
CA ASP A 180 0.24 -25.84 -7.00
C ASP A 180 0.35 -27.16 -7.80
N GLY A 181 1.44 -27.90 -7.60
CA GLY A 181 1.72 -29.20 -8.21
C GLY A 181 2.38 -29.13 -9.59
N GLY A 182 2.73 -27.93 -10.08
CA GLY A 182 3.70 -27.72 -11.14
C GLY A 182 5.10 -28.07 -10.68
N THR A 183 5.91 -28.71 -11.52
CA THR A 183 7.20 -29.29 -11.08
C THR A 183 8.35 -28.29 -11.07
N ASN A 184 8.08 -26.98 -11.17
CA ASN A 184 9.07 -25.93 -11.40
C ASN A 184 8.54 -24.50 -11.11
N ASP A 185 7.35 -24.31 -10.52
CA ASP A 185 6.74 -22.99 -10.36
C ASP A 185 7.42 -22.13 -9.26
N ASP A 186 8.56 -22.60 -8.76
CA ASP A 186 9.34 -21.93 -7.74
C ASP A 186 9.94 -20.61 -8.25
N VAL A 187 9.72 -19.54 -7.49
CA VAL A 187 10.47 -18.30 -7.67
C VAL A 187 11.67 -18.30 -6.74
N ARG A 188 12.85 -18.08 -7.31
CA ARG A 188 14.13 -18.03 -6.59
C ARG A 188 14.69 -16.61 -6.58
N VAL A 189 14.95 -16.07 -5.40
CA VAL A 189 15.65 -14.80 -5.20
C VAL A 189 17.05 -15.08 -4.65
N THR A 190 18.07 -14.88 -5.50
CA THR A 190 19.48 -15.12 -5.14
C THR A 190 20.18 -13.81 -4.79
N MET A 191 20.88 -13.76 -3.66
CA MET A 191 21.64 -12.58 -3.20
C MET A 191 23.13 -12.89 -3.15
N HIS A 192 23.96 -12.16 -3.90
CA HIS A 192 25.41 -12.37 -3.95
C HIS A 192 26.22 -11.05 -3.97
N ASP A 193 27.53 -11.13 -3.69
CA ASP A 193 28.46 -10.00 -3.79
C ASP A 193 29.16 -10.00 -5.16
N ASP A 194 29.13 -8.87 -5.89
CA ASP A 194 29.95 -8.70 -7.11
C ASP A 194 31.33 -8.07 -6.85
N GLY A 195 31.67 -7.87 -5.57
CA GLY A 195 32.86 -7.19 -5.08
C GLY A 195 32.63 -5.72 -4.73
N THR A 196 31.52 -5.12 -5.18
CA THR A 196 31.11 -3.73 -4.85
C THR A 196 29.65 -3.65 -4.38
N ASN A 197 28.76 -4.37 -5.04
CA ASN A 197 27.32 -4.31 -4.87
C ASN A 197 26.79 -5.61 -4.25
N VAL A 198 25.64 -5.50 -3.59
CA VAL A 198 24.75 -6.65 -3.43
C VAL A 198 23.96 -6.79 -4.72
N VAL A 199 24.03 -7.97 -5.33
CA VAL A 199 23.29 -8.31 -6.54
C VAL A 199 22.17 -9.26 -6.17
N VAL A 200 20.94 -8.83 -6.48
CA VAL A 200 19.71 -9.62 -6.31
C VAL A 200 19.26 -10.09 -7.68
N THR A 201 19.24 -11.40 -7.89
CA THR A 201 18.77 -12.03 -9.13
C THR A 201 17.48 -12.78 -8.85
N VAL A 202 16.48 -12.61 -9.70
CA VAL A 202 15.21 -13.32 -9.62
C VAL A 202 15.09 -14.29 -10.79
N GLU A 203 14.74 -15.53 -10.49
CA GLU A 203 14.53 -16.61 -11.45
C GLU A 203 13.16 -17.26 -11.20
N ASN A 204 12.55 -17.79 -12.26
CA ASN A 204 11.32 -18.59 -12.20
C ASN A 204 11.45 -19.82 -13.11
N GLU A 205 10.35 -20.55 -13.33
CA GLU A 205 10.32 -21.72 -14.23
C GLU A 205 10.91 -21.49 -15.64
N THR A 206 10.85 -20.26 -16.14
CA THR A 206 11.35 -19.90 -17.48
C THR A 206 12.83 -19.50 -17.51
N GLY A 207 13.45 -19.37 -16.34
CA GLY A 207 14.84 -18.95 -16.14
C GLY A 207 14.94 -17.56 -15.48
N VAL A 208 16.05 -16.87 -15.74
CA VAL A 208 16.33 -15.55 -15.15
C VAL A 208 15.34 -14.49 -15.64
N VAL A 209 14.58 -13.92 -14.70
CA VAL A 209 13.68 -12.78 -14.92
C VAL A 209 14.50 -11.49 -15.05
N GLY A 210 15.46 -11.30 -14.14
CA GLY A 210 16.35 -10.16 -14.15
C GLY A 210 17.19 -10.03 -12.88
N SER A 211 17.98 -8.96 -12.80
CA SER A 211 18.80 -8.67 -11.62
C SER A 211 18.89 -7.17 -11.33
N CYS A 212 19.17 -6.85 -10.07
CA CYS A 212 19.41 -5.51 -9.56
C CYS A 212 20.70 -5.52 -8.75
N ALA A 213 21.56 -4.52 -8.95
CA ALA A 213 22.83 -4.39 -8.25
C ALA A 213 22.89 -3.02 -7.58
N VAL A 214 23.07 -3.01 -6.26
CA VAL A 214 23.10 -1.77 -5.47
C VAL A 214 24.27 -1.80 -4.48
N GLU A 215 25.02 -0.71 -4.43
CA GLU A 215 26.09 -0.51 -3.46
C GLU A 215 25.50 -0.26 -2.07
N PRO A 216 25.93 -1.00 -1.02
CA PRO A 216 25.44 -0.81 0.33
C PRO A 216 25.87 0.55 0.90
N THR A 217 24.93 1.29 1.48
CA THR A 217 25.19 2.62 2.07
C THR A 217 25.40 2.59 3.59
N ASN A 218 25.02 1.50 4.26
CA ASN A 218 24.96 1.40 5.73
C ASN A 218 26.04 0.47 6.27
N ASP A 219 27.29 0.94 6.37
CA ASP A 219 28.41 0.15 6.92
C ASP A 219 28.60 -1.22 6.23
N GLY A 220 28.22 -1.33 4.96
CA GLY A 220 28.30 -2.56 4.18
C GLY A 220 27.04 -3.43 4.18
N SER A 221 25.98 -3.04 4.89
CA SER A 221 24.67 -3.69 4.82
C SER A 221 23.70 -3.02 3.85
N LEU A 222 22.76 -3.82 3.35
CA LEU A 222 21.73 -3.40 2.40
C LEU A 222 20.40 -4.09 2.72
N VAL A 223 19.31 -3.32 2.68
CA VAL A 223 17.96 -3.86 2.79
C VAL A 223 17.49 -4.40 1.44
N VAL A 224 16.96 -5.62 1.41
CA VAL A 224 16.22 -6.18 0.29
C VAL A 224 14.79 -6.40 0.78
N ASP A 225 13.84 -5.68 0.22
CA ASP A 225 12.42 -5.76 0.57
C ASP A 225 11.69 -6.39 -0.61
N VAL A 226 11.31 -7.67 -0.46
CA VAL A 226 10.62 -8.42 -1.51
C VAL A 226 9.19 -7.91 -1.64
N SER A 227 8.55 -7.55 -0.53
CA SER A 227 7.18 -7.02 -0.50
C SER A 227 7.05 -5.68 -1.21
N ASP A 228 8.02 -4.77 -1.03
CA ASP A 228 8.04 -3.48 -1.74
C ASP A 228 8.78 -3.52 -3.09
N ALA A 229 9.28 -4.70 -3.50
CA ALA A 229 10.13 -4.89 -4.67
C ALA A 229 11.31 -3.90 -4.73
N THR A 230 12.00 -3.68 -3.60
CA THR A 230 13.13 -2.74 -3.50
C THR A 230 14.43 -3.39 -3.04
N VAL A 231 15.52 -2.82 -3.55
CA VAL A 231 16.90 -3.13 -3.14
C VAL A 231 17.54 -1.82 -2.70
N GLY A 232 17.74 -1.67 -1.39
CA GLY A 232 18.11 -0.43 -0.73
C GLY A 232 17.01 0.62 -0.82
N THR A 233 17.19 1.61 -1.69
CA THR A 233 16.19 2.65 -1.98
C THR A 233 15.73 2.62 -3.44
N GLN A 234 16.21 1.63 -4.21
CA GLN A 234 15.96 1.50 -5.63
C GLN A 234 14.87 0.45 -5.86
N TYR A 235 13.90 0.81 -6.68
CA TYR A 235 12.91 -0.13 -7.16
C TYR A 235 13.58 -1.16 -8.09
N CYS A 236 13.28 -2.43 -7.85
CA CYS A 236 13.85 -3.57 -8.54
C CYS A 236 12.71 -4.36 -9.22
N PRO A 237 12.38 -4.06 -10.49
CA PRO A 237 11.25 -4.69 -11.19
C PRO A 237 11.23 -6.23 -11.18
N PRO A 238 12.37 -6.94 -11.24
CA PRO A 238 12.36 -8.41 -11.14
C PRO A 238 11.76 -8.95 -9.84
N LEU A 239 11.81 -8.21 -8.72
CA LEU A 239 11.23 -8.65 -7.45
C LEU A 239 9.70 -8.68 -7.46
N GLU A 240 9.05 -8.01 -8.40
CA GLU A 240 7.59 -8.13 -8.59
C GLU A 240 7.19 -9.59 -8.89
N THR A 241 8.05 -10.37 -9.55
CA THR A 241 7.76 -11.79 -9.78
C THR A 241 7.74 -12.58 -8.48
N ALA A 242 8.64 -12.28 -7.54
CA ALA A 242 8.61 -12.92 -6.22
C ALA A 242 7.45 -12.40 -5.37
N HIS A 243 7.06 -11.14 -5.54
CA HIS A 243 5.89 -10.56 -4.89
C HIS A 243 4.58 -11.20 -5.38
N ASP A 244 4.44 -11.41 -6.69
CA ASP A 244 3.25 -12.02 -7.28
C ASP A 244 3.12 -13.51 -6.87
N GLU A 245 4.24 -14.19 -6.62
CA GLU A 245 4.26 -15.62 -6.24
C GLU A 245 3.80 -15.88 -4.80
N VAL A 246 3.90 -14.89 -3.90
CA VAL A 246 3.46 -15.06 -2.50
C VAL A 246 1.93 -14.92 -2.34
N ASP A 247 1.16 -14.84 -3.44
CA ASP A 247 -0.31 -14.86 -3.39
C ASP A 247 -0.84 -16.29 -3.21
N GLY A 248 -1.07 -16.68 -1.96
CA GLY A 248 -1.60 -18.00 -1.62
C GLY A 248 -0.89 -18.63 -0.43
N GLU A 249 -1.16 -19.91 -0.20
CA GLU A 249 -0.39 -20.73 0.72
C GLU A 249 0.86 -21.24 -0.02
N ILE A 250 2.04 -20.95 0.54
CA ILE A 250 3.34 -21.22 -0.07
C ILE A 250 4.26 -21.92 0.93
N ASP A 251 5.27 -22.62 0.40
CA ASP A 251 6.46 -22.99 1.14
C ASP A 251 7.55 -21.93 0.91
N LEU A 252 8.21 -21.54 2.00
CA LEU A 252 9.32 -20.59 1.97
C LEU A 252 10.58 -21.29 2.46
N GLU A 253 11.59 -21.43 1.61
CA GLU A 253 12.84 -22.12 1.94
C GLU A 253 14.04 -21.18 1.83
N PHE A 254 14.99 -21.36 2.76
CA PHE A 254 16.31 -20.74 2.68
C PHE A 254 17.33 -21.79 2.27
N ASP A 255 18.10 -21.51 1.21
CA ASP A 255 19.22 -22.30 0.75
C ASP A 255 20.53 -21.49 0.83
N ASN A 256 21.64 -22.16 1.14
CA ASN A 256 22.96 -21.60 1.45
C ASN A 256 22.88 -20.48 2.50
N ALA A 257 22.11 -20.71 3.56
CA ALA A 257 21.81 -19.71 4.57
C ALA A 257 23.04 -19.27 5.40
N ASP A 258 24.13 -20.04 5.38
CA ASP A 258 25.44 -19.66 5.95
C ASP A 258 26.20 -18.62 5.09
N ASN A 259 25.82 -18.45 3.82
CA ASN A 259 26.38 -17.45 2.91
C ASN A 259 25.59 -16.13 2.92
N ALA A 260 24.88 -15.84 4.01
CA ALA A 260 24.34 -14.53 4.30
C ALA A 260 24.28 -14.31 5.81
N THR A 261 24.78 -13.17 6.28
CA THR A 261 24.59 -12.70 7.66
C THR A 261 23.79 -11.41 7.66
N GLY A 262 23.01 -11.21 8.72
CA GLY A 262 22.19 -10.01 8.86
C GLY A 262 20.94 -10.23 9.68
N THR A 263 19.93 -9.41 9.38
CA THR A 263 18.59 -9.55 9.98
C THR A 263 17.57 -9.86 8.90
N TYR A 264 16.51 -10.57 9.25
CA TYR A 264 15.36 -10.75 8.38
C TYR A 264 14.07 -10.75 9.20
N GLU A 265 12.98 -10.40 8.55
CA GLU A 265 11.63 -10.55 9.10
C GLU A 265 10.63 -10.89 8.00
N LEU A 266 9.61 -11.64 8.39
CA LEU A 266 8.43 -11.93 7.60
C LEU A 266 7.25 -12.21 8.52
N TYR A 267 6.06 -12.14 7.96
CA TYR A 267 4.81 -12.46 8.64
C TYR A 267 4.12 -13.61 7.94
N ALA A 268 3.62 -14.57 8.71
CA ALA A 268 2.95 -15.75 8.16
C ALA A 268 1.61 -16.01 8.84
N THR A 269 0.67 -16.60 8.11
CA THR A 269 -0.60 -17.13 8.63
C THR A 269 -1.07 -18.28 7.75
N ASN A 270 -1.97 -19.12 8.22
CA ASN A 270 -2.77 -20.03 7.38
C ASN A 270 -4.26 -19.75 7.57
N ASP A 271 -5.12 -20.55 6.93
CA ASP A 271 -6.57 -20.57 7.16
C ASP A 271 -6.98 -21.38 8.42
N ASP A 272 -6.02 -22.05 9.08
CA ASP A 272 -6.26 -22.78 10.31
C ASP A 272 -6.17 -21.87 11.55
N THR A 273 -6.79 -22.30 12.63
CA THR A 273 -6.57 -21.78 13.97
C THR A 273 -5.25 -22.22 14.58
N ASN A 274 -4.60 -23.26 14.01
CA ASN A 274 -3.32 -23.76 14.45
C ASN A 274 -2.17 -23.27 13.58
N LEU A 275 -1.46 -22.24 14.06
CA LEU A 275 -0.29 -21.70 13.37
C LEU A 275 0.98 -22.55 13.58
N PHE A 276 0.95 -23.57 14.45
CA PHE A 276 2.11 -24.44 14.68
C PHE A 276 2.40 -25.41 13.53
N ASP A 277 1.46 -25.57 12.60
CA ASP A 277 1.66 -26.42 11.42
C ASP A 277 2.43 -25.68 10.31
N LEU A 278 2.70 -24.37 10.48
CA LEU A 278 3.48 -23.56 9.55
C LEU A 278 4.99 -23.78 9.63
N PHE A 279 5.48 -24.55 10.61
CA PHE A 279 6.93 -24.70 10.85
C PHE A 279 7.27 -25.90 11.73
N ASP A 280 8.53 -26.36 11.65
CA ASP A 280 9.11 -27.26 12.65
C ASP A 280 9.63 -26.45 13.86
N GLY A 281 9.06 -26.69 15.03
CA GLY A 281 9.42 -25.97 16.26
C GLY A 281 10.89 -26.10 16.68
N ASP A 282 11.61 -27.12 16.24
CA ASP A 282 13.04 -27.30 16.56
C ASP A 282 13.94 -26.32 15.77
N GLU A 283 13.43 -25.72 14.70
CA GLU A 283 14.14 -24.75 13.84
C GLU A 283 14.18 -23.34 14.44
N TYR A 284 13.36 -23.09 15.47
CA TYR A 284 13.23 -21.80 16.11
C TYR A 284 13.68 -21.83 17.57
N ALA A 285 14.40 -20.78 17.96
CA ALA A 285 14.69 -20.52 19.36
C ALA A 285 13.46 -19.99 20.10
N THR A 286 13.46 -20.17 21.43
CA THR A 286 12.42 -19.59 22.28
C THR A 286 12.53 -18.07 22.32
N VAL A 287 11.40 -17.36 22.19
CA VAL A 287 11.31 -15.90 22.32
C VAL A 287 11.94 -15.43 23.63
N GLY A 288 12.84 -14.44 23.54
CA GLY A 288 13.53 -13.87 24.69
C GLY A 288 14.68 -14.72 25.26
N SER A 289 15.04 -15.83 24.61
CA SER A 289 16.19 -16.66 25.01
C SER A 289 17.54 -16.00 24.68
N GLY A 290 17.55 -15.01 23.78
CA GLY A 290 18.76 -14.40 23.23
C GLY A 290 19.38 -15.19 22.07
N TYR A 291 18.73 -16.27 21.64
CA TYR A 291 19.08 -17.04 20.44
C TYR A 291 18.05 -16.76 19.33
N TRP A 292 18.43 -17.11 18.10
CA TRP A 292 17.71 -16.82 16.86
C TRP A 292 17.80 -18.03 15.92
N PRO A 293 16.92 -18.15 14.91
CA PRO A 293 15.74 -17.29 14.66
C PRO A 293 14.61 -17.53 15.65
N VAL A 294 13.62 -16.64 15.73
CA VAL A 294 12.44 -16.83 16.58
C VAL A 294 11.15 -16.60 15.81
N GLN A 295 10.13 -17.36 16.18
CA GLN A 295 8.73 -17.10 15.82
C GLN A 295 8.01 -16.54 17.05
N GLN A 296 7.17 -15.54 16.84
CA GLN A 296 6.33 -14.96 17.89
C GLN A 296 4.97 -14.58 17.35
N ASP A 297 3.98 -14.50 18.24
CA ASP A 297 2.63 -14.05 17.90
C ASP A 297 2.64 -12.66 17.22
N ALA A 298 1.80 -12.52 16.20
CA ALA A 298 1.58 -11.29 15.46
C ALA A 298 0.12 -11.16 15.01
N ILE A 299 -0.25 -9.97 14.56
CA ILE A 299 -1.47 -9.74 13.80
C ILE A 299 -1.07 -9.65 12.33
N TYR A 300 -1.56 -10.61 11.54
CA TYR A 300 -1.27 -10.72 10.12
C TYR A 300 -1.98 -9.61 9.34
N ASP A 301 -3.28 -9.41 9.54
CA ASP A 301 -4.00 -8.26 8.99
C ASP A 301 -5.11 -7.79 9.92
N ALA A 302 -5.57 -6.55 9.73
CA ALA A 302 -6.61 -5.94 10.56
C ALA A 302 -7.57 -5.10 9.73
N ASN A 303 -8.87 -5.17 10.02
CA ASN A 303 -9.86 -4.33 9.36
C ASN A 303 -10.10 -3.03 10.13
N VAL A 304 -10.18 -1.93 9.39
CA VAL A 304 -10.49 -0.60 9.92
C VAL A 304 -11.66 0.02 9.16
N THR A 305 -12.50 0.75 9.87
CA THR A 305 -13.49 1.64 9.26
C THR A 305 -12.85 3.00 9.02
N PHE A 306 -12.84 3.45 7.77
CA PHE A 306 -12.45 4.79 7.35
C PHE A 306 -13.70 5.62 7.03
N VAL A 307 -13.79 6.80 7.63
CA VAL A 307 -14.83 7.79 7.34
C VAL A 307 -14.16 9.09 6.95
N PHE A 308 -14.45 9.59 5.75
CA PHE A 308 -14.11 10.93 5.30
C PHE A 308 -15.37 11.79 5.26
N GLN A 309 -15.29 12.98 5.82
CA GLN A 309 -16.42 13.93 5.83
C GLN A 309 -15.94 15.35 5.47
N SER A 310 -16.57 15.91 4.44
CA SER A 310 -16.42 17.31 4.03
C SER A 310 -17.79 18.01 4.06
N SER A 311 -17.86 19.27 3.63
CA SER A 311 -19.12 20.02 3.55
C SER A 311 -20.12 19.48 2.51
N GLY A 312 -19.65 18.68 1.53
CA GLY A 312 -20.47 18.20 0.41
C GLY A 312 -20.46 16.68 0.23
N THR A 313 -19.53 15.97 0.88
CA THR A 313 -19.29 14.54 0.63
C THR A 313 -19.05 13.80 1.94
N THR A 314 -19.60 12.60 2.05
CA THR A 314 -19.25 11.63 3.10
C THR A 314 -18.93 10.30 2.44
N VAL A 315 -17.74 9.77 2.72
CA VAL A 315 -17.30 8.45 2.28
C VAL A 315 -17.09 7.60 3.52
N LYS A 316 -17.69 6.41 3.55
CA LYS A 316 -17.44 5.39 4.59
C LYS A 316 -17.04 4.10 3.90
N LYS A 317 -15.92 3.52 4.32
CA LYS A 317 -15.41 2.24 3.82
C LYS A 317 -14.84 1.42 4.95
N GLU A 318 -14.92 0.10 4.81
CA GLU A 318 -14.06 -0.83 5.54
C GLU A 318 -12.83 -1.09 4.68
N ILE A 319 -11.66 -1.11 5.31
CA ILE A 319 -10.37 -1.22 4.67
C ILE A 319 -9.57 -2.27 5.42
N ARG A 320 -8.96 -3.19 4.69
CA ARG A 320 -8.01 -4.15 5.23
C ARG A 320 -6.62 -3.49 5.32
N ILE A 321 -5.98 -3.65 6.47
CA ILE A 321 -4.61 -3.21 6.75
C ILE A 321 -3.75 -4.47 6.80
N ALA A 322 -3.00 -4.69 5.73
CA ALA A 322 -2.05 -5.80 5.60
C ALA A 322 -0.72 -5.25 5.06
N PRO A 323 0.16 -4.73 5.93
CA PRO A 323 1.43 -4.14 5.49
C PRO A 323 2.29 -5.14 4.72
N GLY A 324 2.81 -4.74 3.56
CA GLY A 324 3.60 -5.64 2.71
C GLY A 324 2.78 -6.61 1.85
N GLU A 325 1.44 -6.50 1.83
CA GLU A 325 0.57 -7.03 0.77
C GLU A 325 0.09 -5.88 -0.13
N LEU A 326 -0.19 -6.15 -1.42
CA LEU A 326 -0.80 -5.20 -2.36
C LEU A 326 -2.31 -5.35 -2.48
#